data_AF-A0A962RAQ9-F1
#
_entry.id   AF-A0A962RAQ9-F1
#
_cell.length_a   1.000
_cell.length_b   1.000
_cell.length_c   1.000
_cell.angle_alpha   90.00
_cell.angle_beta   90.00
_cell.angle_gamma   90.00
#
_symmetry.space_group_name_H-M   'P 1'
#
loop_
_entity.id
_entity.type
_entity.pdbx_description
1 polymer ?
#
loop_
_entity_poly.entity_id
_entity_poly.type
_entity_poly.pdbx_seq_one_letter_code
_entity_poly.pdbx_strand_id
1 'polypeptide(L)'
;VPFLDHELVELAARMPPHLKLGDRNGEGAKAILKRISRGLLPDAVIDRPKGYFPMPALKYVRGEFLDFMHDILDSQACRERGLYARSYVDRLLAKPDAHHTRILGSKLWHLALLELWLQTHVDRA
;
A
#
# COMPACT_ATOMS: atom_id res chain seq x y z
N VAL A 1 19.85 -0.86 -2.49
CA VAL A 1 18.81 -1.62 -3.23
C VAL A 1 19.32 -1.82 -4.66
N PRO A 2 19.63 -3.05 -5.12
CA PRO A 2 20.33 -3.25 -6.40
C PRO A 2 19.64 -2.68 -7.65
N PHE A 3 18.30 -2.72 -7.70
CA PHE A 3 17.54 -2.13 -8.81
C PHE A 3 17.54 -0.59 -8.85
N LEU A 4 18.10 0.07 -7.83
CA LEU A 4 18.28 1.52 -7.77
C LEU A 4 19.74 1.93 -8.03
N ASP A 5 20.55 1.02 -8.57
CA ASP A 5 21.85 1.41 -9.11
C ASP A 5 21.69 2.46 -10.21
N HIS A 6 22.53 3.50 -10.17
CA HIS A 6 22.38 4.66 -11.03
C HIS A 6 22.65 4.34 -12.51
N GLU A 7 23.62 3.49 -12.82
CA GLU A 7 23.91 3.07 -14.20
C GLU A 7 22.74 2.28 -14.79
N LEU A 8 22.16 1.37 -13.99
CA LEU A 8 20.98 0.62 -14.39
C LEU A 8 19.75 1.52 -14.63
N VAL A 9 19.52 2.49 -13.76
CA VAL A 9 18.40 3.43 -13.87
C VAL A 9 18.57 4.32 -15.11
N GLU A 10 19.76 4.85 -15.35
CA GLU A 10 20.05 5.64 -16.54
C GLU A 10 19.84 4.85 -17.84
N LEU A 11 20.29 3.58 -17.86
CA LEU A 11 20.05 2.68 -18.99
C LEU A 11 18.55 2.44 -19.21
N ALA A 12 17.81 2.12 -18.15
CA ALA A 12 16.36 1.87 -18.22
C ALA A 12 15.57 3.12 -18.63
N ALA A 13 16.03 4.32 -18.25
CA ALA A 13 15.44 5.59 -18.63
C ALA A 13 15.61 5.89 -20.13
N ARG A 14 16.79 5.60 -20.70
CA ARG A 14 17.08 5.78 -22.15
C ARG A 14 16.45 4.71 -23.05
N MET A 15 15.97 3.61 -22.47
CA MET A 15 15.44 2.47 -23.22
C MET A 15 14.09 2.79 -23.90
N PRO A 16 13.89 2.37 -25.18
CA PRO A 16 12.61 2.47 -25.86
C PRO A 16 11.45 1.89 -25.02
N PRO A 17 10.31 2.60 -24.91
CA PRO A 17 9.20 2.17 -24.05
C PRO A 17 8.66 0.76 -24.36
N HIS A 18 8.63 0.37 -25.64
CA HIS A 18 8.13 -0.93 -26.06
C HIS A 18 8.94 -2.10 -25.47
N LEU A 19 10.23 -1.92 -25.17
CA LEU A 19 11.04 -2.96 -24.51
C LEU A 19 10.66 -3.15 -23.03
N LYS A 20 10.09 -2.13 -22.39
CA LYS A 20 9.66 -2.18 -20.98
C LYS A 20 8.24 -2.72 -20.82
N LEU A 21 7.38 -2.41 -21.78
CA LEU A 21 5.94 -2.71 -21.77
C LEU A 21 5.56 -3.98 -22.57
N GLY A 22 6.41 -4.38 -23.53
CA GLY A 22 6.14 -5.47 -24.47
C GLY A 22 5.16 -5.08 -25.59
N ASP A 23 4.93 -6.02 -26.52
CA ASP A 23 4.11 -5.80 -27.73
C ASP A 23 2.60 -5.99 -27.50
N ARG A 24 2.20 -6.37 -26.28
CA ARG A 24 0.79 -6.58 -25.89
C ARG A 24 0.37 -5.52 -24.89
N ASN A 25 -0.58 -4.67 -25.30
CA ASN A 25 -1.17 -3.54 -24.56
C ASN A 25 -1.34 -3.77 -23.04
N GLY A 26 -0.30 -3.48 -22.26
CA GLY A 26 -0.38 -3.39 -20.80
C GLY A 26 -0.25 -4.71 -20.02
N GLU A 27 -0.26 -5.88 -20.66
CA GLU A 27 -0.08 -7.18 -19.99
C GLU A 27 1.41 -7.54 -19.76
N GLY A 28 2.34 -6.77 -20.33
CA GLY A 28 3.78 -7.05 -20.39
C GLY A 28 4.69 -6.15 -19.52
N ALA A 29 4.24 -5.67 -18.36
CA ALA A 29 5.13 -4.90 -17.47
C ALA A 29 6.41 -5.69 -17.13
N LYS A 30 7.57 -5.02 -17.27
CA LYS A 30 8.91 -5.60 -17.06
C LYS A 30 9.33 -6.59 -18.16
N ALA A 31 8.87 -6.42 -19.40
CA ALA A 31 9.12 -7.35 -20.51
C ALA A 31 10.60 -7.70 -20.72
N ILE A 32 11.48 -6.69 -20.89
CA ILE A 32 12.92 -6.93 -21.05
C ILE A 32 13.53 -7.68 -19.86
N LEU A 33 13.13 -7.32 -18.63
CA LEU A 33 13.62 -7.97 -17.41
C LEU A 33 13.19 -9.45 -17.38
N LYS A 34 11.93 -9.74 -17.72
CA LYS A 34 11.44 -11.12 -17.84
C LYS A 34 12.24 -11.90 -18.89
N ARG A 35 12.52 -11.29 -20.04
CA ARG A 35 13.28 -11.93 -21.13
C ARG A 35 14.70 -12.29 -20.72
N ILE A 36 15.43 -11.37 -20.09
CA ILE A 36 16.81 -11.63 -19.64
C ILE A 36 16.87 -12.61 -18.46
N SER A 37 15.78 -12.81 -17.72
CA SER A 37 15.70 -13.79 -16.63
C SER A 37 15.40 -15.22 -17.08
N ARG A 38 14.97 -15.43 -18.35
CA ARG A 38 14.72 -16.79 -18.88
C ARG A 38 16.01 -17.60 -18.87
N GLY A 39 15.93 -18.86 -18.44
CA GLY A 39 17.09 -19.72 -18.25
C GLY A 39 17.88 -19.49 -16.96
N LEU A 40 17.62 -18.39 -16.23
CA LEU A 40 18.16 -18.14 -14.88
C LEU A 40 17.18 -18.51 -13.78
N LEU A 41 15.87 -18.32 -14.04
CA LEU A 41 14.79 -18.65 -13.10
C LEU A 41 13.72 -19.51 -13.80
N PRO A 42 12.96 -20.33 -13.05
CA PRO A 42 11.84 -21.06 -13.61
C PRO A 42 10.80 -20.12 -14.22
N ASP A 43 10.24 -20.52 -15.37
CA ASP A 43 9.25 -19.70 -16.08
C ASP A 43 8.02 -19.38 -15.23
N ALA A 44 7.61 -20.29 -14.36
CA ALA A 44 6.52 -20.07 -13.41
C ALA A 44 6.76 -18.88 -12.44
N VAL A 45 8.01 -18.57 -12.11
CA VAL A 45 8.37 -17.39 -11.29
C VAL A 45 8.29 -16.11 -12.12
N ILE A 46 8.77 -16.16 -13.36
CA ILE A 46 8.83 -15.03 -14.28
C ILE A 46 7.42 -14.63 -14.78
N ASP A 47 6.56 -15.62 -15.02
CA ASP A 47 5.21 -15.45 -15.56
C ASP A 47 4.15 -15.26 -14.49
N ARG A 48 4.52 -15.33 -13.22
CA ARG A 48 3.61 -15.03 -12.12
C ARG A 48 2.94 -13.66 -12.33
N PRO A 49 1.61 -13.55 -12.17
CA PRO A 49 0.92 -12.28 -12.21
C PRO A 49 1.51 -11.28 -11.21
N LYS A 50 1.43 -9.98 -11.54
CA LYS A 50 1.88 -8.92 -10.64
C LYS A 50 1.17 -9.04 -9.30
N GLY A 51 1.91 -9.47 -8.28
CA GLY A 51 1.46 -9.44 -6.90
C GLY A 51 1.62 -8.04 -6.31
N TYR A 52 0.65 -7.62 -5.50
CA TYR A 52 0.89 -6.54 -4.55
C TYR A 52 1.86 -7.04 -3.47
N PHE A 53 2.53 -6.12 -2.80
CA PHE A 53 3.24 -6.43 -1.57
C PHE A 53 2.22 -6.31 -0.43
N PRO A 54 1.65 -7.43 0.09
CA PRO A 54 0.77 -7.33 1.24
C PRO A 54 1.56 -6.74 2.40
N MET A 55 0.96 -5.82 3.13
CA MET A 55 1.37 -5.47 4.50
C MET A 55 0.36 -6.13 5.44
N PRO A 56 0.54 -7.42 5.82
CA PRO A 56 -0.46 -8.14 6.61
C PRO A 56 -0.74 -7.46 7.95
N ALA A 57 0.27 -6.81 8.53
CA ALA A 57 0.16 -6.06 9.79
C ALA A 57 -0.87 -4.92 9.72
N LEU A 58 -1.09 -4.33 8.53
CA LEU A 58 -2.09 -3.29 8.32
C LEU A 58 -3.45 -3.86 7.91
N LYS A 59 -3.55 -5.16 7.64
CA LYS A 59 -4.80 -5.85 7.35
C LYS A 59 -5.45 -6.38 8.62
N TYR A 60 -4.66 -7.04 9.48
CA TYR A 60 -5.10 -7.64 10.73
C TYR A 60 -4.42 -6.93 11.89
N VAL A 61 -5.09 -5.91 12.40
CA VAL A 61 -4.56 -5.00 13.42
C VAL A 61 -4.91 -5.50 14.82
N ARG A 62 -3.93 -5.58 15.72
CA ARG A 62 -4.04 -6.21 17.04
C ARG A 62 -3.10 -5.57 18.05
N GLY A 63 -3.41 -5.78 19.34
CA GLY A 63 -2.58 -5.37 20.47
C GLY A 63 -2.30 -3.88 20.46
N GLU A 64 -1.08 -3.50 20.84
CA GLU A 64 -0.63 -2.10 20.96
C GLU A 64 -0.89 -1.26 19.71
N PHE A 65 -0.84 -1.87 18.51
CA PHE A 65 -1.11 -1.13 17.28
C PHE A 65 -2.59 -0.82 17.08
N LEU A 66 -3.50 -1.70 17.55
CA LEU A 66 -4.93 -1.39 17.59
C LEU A 66 -5.21 -0.32 18.63
N ASP A 67 -4.59 -0.39 19.80
CA ASP A 67 -4.74 0.60 20.87
C ASP A 67 -4.25 1.98 20.41
N PHE A 68 -3.10 2.03 19.72
CA PHE A 68 -2.59 3.25 19.09
C PHE A 68 -3.58 3.89 18.12
N MET A 69 -4.21 3.09 17.25
CA MET A 69 -5.25 3.62 16.34
C MET A 69 -6.50 4.06 17.10
N HIS A 70 -6.85 3.37 18.18
CA HIS A 70 -7.96 3.76 19.04
C HIS A 70 -7.70 5.14 19.65
N ASP A 71 -6.50 5.37 20.21
CA ASP A 71 -6.11 6.64 20.81
C ASP A 71 -6.18 7.81 19.81
N ILE A 72 -5.70 7.58 18.59
CA ILE A 72 -5.77 8.58 17.51
C ILE A 72 -7.22 8.96 17.21
N LEU A 73 -8.09 7.95 17.08
CA LEU A 73 -9.48 8.12 16.65
C LEU A 73 -10.41 8.56 17.78
N ASP A 74 -9.99 8.39 19.04
CA ASP A 74 -10.70 8.84 20.23
C ASP A 74 -10.21 10.17 20.78
N SER A 75 -9.14 10.71 20.22
CA SER A 75 -8.61 12.01 20.59
C SER A 75 -9.69 13.11 20.47
N GLN A 76 -9.57 14.13 21.32
CA GLN A 76 -10.44 15.30 21.26
C GLN A 76 -10.37 15.98 19.88
N ALA A 77 -9.16 16.11 19.32
CA ALA A 77 -8.95 16.67 17.99
C ALA A 77 -9.76 15.93 16.92
N CYS A 78 -9.73 14.58 16.92
CA CYS A 78 -10.50 13.76 15.98
C CYS A 78 -12.02 13.98 16.15
N ARG A 79 -12.50 13.99 17.40
CA ARG A 79 -13.93 14.13 17.74
C ARG A 79 -14.50 15.50 17.33
N GLU A 80 -13.74 16.56 17.53
CA GLU A 80 -14.15 17.93 17.24
C GLU A 80 -13.99 18.30 15.76
N ARG A 81 -13.18 17.54 15.00
CA ARG A 81 -12.89 17.84 13.58
C ARG A 81 -14.11 17.79 12.66
N GLY A 82 -15.14 17.02 13.03
CA GLY A 82 -16.36 16.89 12.22
C GLY A 82 -16.20 16.13 10.89
N LEU A 83 -15.05 15.48 10.64
CA LEU A 83 -14.83 14.68 9.42
C LEU A 83 -15.37 13.26 9.50
N TYR A 84 -15.48 12.69 10.70
CA TYR A 84 -15.81 11.27 10.88
C TYR A 84 -17.20 11.10 11.45
N ALA A 85 -18.00 10.24 10.82
CA ALA A 85 -19.22 9.74 11.42
C ALA A 85 -18.85 8.84 12.61
N ARG A 86 -19.04 9.33 13.83
CA ARG A 86 -18.59 8.64 15.06
C ARG A 86 -19.11 7.20 15.16
N SER A 87 -20.38 7.00 14.83
CA SER A 87 -21.02 5.67 14.81
C SER A 87 -20.38 4.68 13.82
N TYR A 88 -19.75 5.18 12.75
CA TYR A 88 -19.01 4.34 11.82
C TYR A 88 -17.62 4.01 12.35
N VAL A 89 -16.93 4.96 12.98
CA VAL A 89 -15.64 4.74 13.65
C VAL A 89 -15.77 3.68 14.74
N ASP A 90 -16.77 3.82 15.62
CA ASP A 90 -17.03 2.87 16.71
C ASP A 90 -17.29 1.45 16.17
N ARG A 91 -18.01 1.34 15.04
CA ARG A 91 -18.24 0.04 14.38
C ARG A 91 -16.96 -0.60 13.89
N LEU A 92 -16.04 0.19 13.33
CA LEU A 92 -14.75 -0.30 12.86
C LEU A 92 -13.86 -0.73 14.03
N LEU A 93 -13.79 0.06 15.10
CA LEU A 93 -13.01 -0.25 16.30
C LEU A 93 -13.52 -1.51 17.03
N ALA A 94 -14.84 -1.70 17.09
CA ALA A 94 -15.43 -2.87 17.73
C ALA A 94 -15.15 -4.19 16.96
N LYS A 95 -14.94 -4.11 15.64
CA LYS A 95 -14.69 -5.26 14.76
C LYS A 95 -13.62 -4.93 13.70
N PRO A 96 -12.35 -4.76 14.10
CA PRO A 96 -11.29 -4.22 13.25
C PRO A 96 -11.02 -5.04 11.97
N ASP A 97 -11.34 -6.34 12.01
CA ASP A 97 -11.13 -7.27 10.89
C ASP A 97 -12.37 -7.51 10.04
N ALA A 98 -13.55 -7.03 10.47
CA ALA A 98 -14.79 -7.28 9.74
C ALA A 98 -14.96 -6.38 8.52
N HIS A 99 -14.12 -5.35 8.39
CA HIS A 99 -14.36 -4.22 7.49
C HIS A 99 -13.12 -3.87 6.66
N HIS A 100 -13.00 -4.53 5.51
CA HIS A 100 -11.94 -4.27 4.54
C HIS A 100 -12.41 -3.47 3.33
N THR A 101 -11.46 -2.85 2.63
CA THR A 101 -11.69 -2.26 1.30
C THR A 101 -11.84 -3.34 0.23
N ARG A 102 -12.19 -2.95 -1.00
CA ARG A 102 -12.29 -3.86 -2.15
C ARG A 102 -10.98 -4.59 -2.46
N ILE A 103 -9.85 -4.00 -2.11
CA ILE A 103 -8.51 -4.59 -2.27
C ILE A 103 -7.98 -5.21 -0.97
N LEU A 104 -8.86 -5.50 -0.02
CA LEU A 104 -8.57 -6.19 1.25
C LEU A 104 -7.67 -5.42 2.23
N GLY A 105 -7.63 -4.09 2.16
CA GLY A 105 -6.95 -3.23 3.15
C GLY A 105 -7.85 -2.90 4.34
N SER A 106 -7.28 -2.65 5.52
CA SER A 106 -8.05 -2.22 6.71
C SER A 106 -8.62 -0.82 6.51
N LYS A 107 -9.95 -0.69 6.62
CA LYS A 107 -10.61 0.63 6.62
C LYS A 107 -10.27 1.42 7.88
N LEU A 108 -10.12 0.73 9.01
CA LEU A 108 -9.75 1.35 10.28
C LEU A 108 -8.37 2.02 10.18
N TRP A 109 -7.40 1.34 9.58
CA TRP A 109 -6.08 1.91 9.33
C TRP A 109 -6.13 3.19 8.49
N HIS A 110 -6.95 3.22 7.44
CA HIS A 110 -7.05 4.43 6.61
C HIS A 110 -7.58 5.63 7.39
N LEU A 111 -8.53 5.42 8.30
CA LEU A 111 -9.03 6.50 9.16
C LEU A 111 -7.96 6.96 10.14
N ALA A 112 -7.32 6.02 10.86
CA ALA A 112 -6.30 6.34 11.83
C ALA A 112 -5.09 7.02 11.19
N LEU A 113 -4.65 6.57 10.01
CA LEU A 113 -3.53 7.17 9.28
C LEU A 113 -3.84 8.61 8.85
N LEU A 114 -5.04 8.85 8.29
CA LEU A 114 -5.43 10.20 7.90
C LEU A 114 -5.49 11.12 9.12
N GLU A 115 -6.12 10.66 10.20
CA GLU A 115 -6.25 11.46 11.41
C GLU A 115 -4.91 11.75 12.06
N LEU A 116 -4.02 10.75 12.14
CA LEU A 116 -2.66 10.94 12.64
C LEU A 116 -1.91 12.00 11.83
N TRP A 117 -2.05 11.97 10.50
CA TRP A 117 -1.43 12.97 9.64
C TRP A 117 -1.97 14.37 9.92
N LEU A 118 -3.29 14.52 10.09
CA LEU A 118 -3.92 15.80 10.43
C LEU A 118 -3.44 16.33 11.79
N GLN A 119 -3.41 15.48 12.81
CA GLN A 119 -2.89 15.86 14.14
C GLN A 119 -1.41 16.23 14.11
N THR A 120 -0.62 15.60 13.25
CA THR A 120 0.83 15.83 13.20
C THR A 120 1.20 17.04 12.36
N HIS A 121 0.46 17.32 11.28
CA HIS A 121 0.88 18.26 10.24
C HIS A 121 -0.10 19.40 9.97
N VAL A 122 -1.34 19.33 10.46
CA VAL A 122 -2.34 20.40 10.30
C VAL A 122 -2.59 21.10 11.62
N ASP A 123 -2.84 20.35 12.70
CA ASP A 123 -3.15 20.95 14.00
C ASP A 123 -1.91 21.58 14.67
N ARG A 124 -0.72 21.10 14.30
CA ARG A 124 0.57 21.63 14.78
C ARG A 124 1.20 22.68 13.86
N ALA A 125 0.55 23.01 12.74
CA ALA A 125 1.02 24.01 11.79
C ALA A 125 0.56 25.43 12.16
#